data_AF-X1I808-F1
#
_entry.id   AF-X1I808-F1
#
_cell.length_a   1.000
_cell.length_b   1.000
_cell.length_c   1.000
_cell.angle_alpha   90.00
_cell.angle_beta   90.00
_cell.angle_gamma   90.00
#
_symmetry.space_group_name_H-M   'P 1'
#
loop_
_entity.id
_entity.type
_entity.pdbx_description
1 polymer ?
#
loop_
_entity_poly.entity_id
_entity_poly.type
_entity_poly.pdbx_seq_one_letter_code
_entity_poly.pdbx_strand_id
1 'polypeptide(L)'
;DDLNLELGQIRIRKKGSAGGHKGIESIMQYLNSEEIPRLRIGIGNPSVNFNFNCVSYVLSNFNNDKKDKIREVIKLSTEAIKIVIEDGFEKAMRKYNRKLIEP
;
A
#
# COMPACT_ATOMS: atom_id res chain seq x y z
N ASP A 1 -4.66 -1.33 1.35
CA ASP A 1 -3.58 -2.04 2.07
C ASP A 1 -2.92 -3.03 1.13
N ASP A 2 -1.74 -3.54 1.46
CA ASP A 2 -1.02 -4.47 0.61
C ASP A 2 -0.19 -5.49 1.39
N LEU A 3 -0.53 -6.76 1.22
CA LEU A 3 0.17 -7.87 1.88
C LEU A 3 1.57 -8.10 1.29
N ASN A 4 1.79 -7.77 0.02
CA ASN A 4 3.07 -8.04 -0.65
C ASN A 4 4.14 -6.97 -0.36
N LEU A 5 3.81 -5.96 0.45
CA LEU A 5 4.71 -4.91 0.87
C LEU A 5 4.89 -4.97 2.38
N GLU A 6 6.11 -4.74 2.85
CA GLU A 6 6.42 -4.75 4.27
C GLU A 6 5.73 -3.59 5.00
N LEU A 7 5.44 -3.79 6.29
CA LEU A 7 4.92 -2.72 7.13
C LEU A 7 5.95 -1.58 7.21
N GLY A 8 5.55 -0.37 6.82
CA GLY A 8 6.48 0.76 6.68
C GLY A 8 6.75 1.16 5.24
N GLN A 9 6.39 0.30 4.28
CA GLN A 9 6.64 0.54 2.87
C GLN A 9 5.42 1.15 2.19
N ILE A 10 5.64 2.15 1.34
CA ILE A 10 4.63 2.68 0.43
C ILE A 10 5.08 2.52 -1.01
N ARG A 11 4.12 2.34 -1.92
CA ARG A 11 4.41 2.25 -3.35
C ARG A 11 3.31 2.86 -4.19
N ILE A 12 3.67 3.86 -4.99
CA ILE A 12 2.80 4.48 -5.99
C ILE A 12 2.86 3.66 -7.27
N ARG A 13 1.69 3.40 -7.87
CA ARG A 13 1.54 2.79 -9.19
C ARG A 13 0.55 3.61 -10.00
N LYS A 14 0.86 3.84 -11.28
CA LYS A 14 -0.08 4.48 -12.23
C LYS A 14 -1.10 3.50 -12.79
N LYS A 15 -0.74 2.21 -12.85
CA LYS A 15 -1.53 1.14 -13.46
C LYS A 15 -1.08 -0.25 -13.04
N GLY A 16 -1.80 -1.25 -13.56
CA GLY A 16 -1.50 -2.68 -13.48
C GLY A 16 -2.55 -3.44 -12.66
N SER A 17 -2.47 -4.76 -12.63
CA SER A 17 -3.51 -5.63 -12.05
C SER A 17 -3.83 -5.41 -10.56
N ALA A 18 -4.96 -5.96 -10.12
CA ALA A 18 -5.43 -5.88 -8.74
C ALA A 18 -4.54 -6.59 -7.71
N GLY A 19 -3.65 -7.50 -8.14
CA GLY A 19 -2.71 -8.19 -7.24
C GLY A 19 -3.38 -8.96 -6.10
N GLY A 20 -4.59 -9.49 -6.33
CA GLY A 20 -5.40 -10.20 -5.32
C GLY A 20 -6.29 -9.30 -4.45
N HIS A 21 -6.23 -7.97 -4.60
CA HIS A 21 -7.03 -7.04 -3.80
C HIS A 21 -8.45 -6.86 -4.37
N LYS A 22 -9.46 -7.44 -3.71
CA LYS A 22 -10.87 -7.44 -4.17
C LYS A 22 -11.47 -6.05 -4.41
N GLY A 23 -11.16 -5.07 -3.56
CA GLY A 23 -11.61 -3.69 -3.78
C GLY A 23 -11.07 -3.05 -5.08
N ILE A 24 -9.78 -3.26 -5.38
CA ILE A 24 -9.16 -2.75 -6.62
C ILE A 24 -9.69 -3.51 -7.83
N GLU A 25 -9.87 -4.84 -7.72
CA GLU A 25 -10.49 -5.66 -8.76
C GLU A 25 -11.89 -5.14 -9.13
N SER A 26 -12.72 -4.83 -8.12
CA SER A 26 -14.04 -4.26 -8.34
C SER A 26 -13.98 -2.91 -9.07
N ILE A 27 -13.12 -1.98 -8.64
CA ILE A 27 -12.96 -0.68 -9.31
C ILE A 27 -12.54 -0.85 -10.77
N MET A 28 -11.58 -1.73 -11.05
CA MET A 28 -11.11 -2.01 -12.41
C MET A 28 -12.20 -2.61 -13.30
N GLN A 29 -13.02 -3.51 -12.75
CA GLN A 29 -14.16 -4.09 -13.46
C GLN A 29 -15.21 -3.03 -13.80
N TYR A 30 -15.57 -2.17 -12.85
CA TYR A 30 -16.56 -1.11 -13.07
C TYR A 30 -16.09 -0.05 -14.07
N LEU A 31 -14.79 0.29 -14.06
CA LEU A 31 -14.22 1.28 -14.97
C LEU A 31 -13.70 0.67 -16.28
N ASN A 32 -13.76 -0.67 -16.41
CA ASN A 32 -13.17 -1.44 -17.50
C ASN A 32 -11.73 -1.01 -17.84
N SER A 33 -10.89 -0.83 -16.82
CA SER A 33 -9.55 -0.28 -16.97
C SER A 33 -8.60 -0.70 -15.85
N GLU A 34 -7.36 -1.02 -16.21
CA GLU A 34 -6.25 -1.19 -15.25
C GLU A 34 -5.41 0.07 -15.04
N GLU A 35 -5.72 1.15 -15.77
CA GLU A 35 -5.06 2.47 -15.69
C GLU A 35 -5.60 3.26 -14.50
N ILE A 36 -5.58 2.63 -13.32
CA ILE A 36 -6.05 3.20 -12.05
C ILE A 36 -4.84 3.53 -11.18
N PRO A 37 -4.46 4.81 -11.08
CA PRO A 37 -3.39 5.23 -10.19
C PRO A 37 -3.78 4.98 -8.73
N ARG A 38 -2.83 4.45 -7.97
CA ARG A 38 -3.07 4.07 -6.57
C ARG A 38 -1.79 4.13 -5.75
N LEU A 39 -1.97 4.49 -4.48
CA LEU A 39 -0.97 4.35 -3.44
C LEU A 39 -1.19 3.02 -2.72
N ARG A 40 -0.17 2.17 -2.70
CA ARG A 40 -0.15 0.92 -1.95
C ARG A 40 0.56 1.16 -0.63
N ILE A 41 -0.04 0.69 0.45
CA ILE A 41 0.52 0.79 1.81
C ILE A 41 0.74 -0.62 2.33
N GLY A 42 1.98 -0.97 2.61
CA GLY A 42 2.36 -2.28 3.09
C GLY A 42 1.87 -2.54 4.50
N ILE A 43 1.24 -3.70 4.68
CA ILE A 43 0.80 -4.21 5.98
C ILE A 43 1.59 -5.44 6.41
N GLY A 44 2.56 -5.87 5.58
CA GLY A 44 3.36 -7.07 5.75
C GLY A 44 2.59 -8.35 5.45
N ASN A 45 3.31 -9.39 5.03
CA ASN A 45 2.81 -10.75 4.96
C ASN A 45 3.42 -11.57 6.11
N PRO A 46 2.63 -12.06 7.07
CA PRO A 46 3.10 -13.00 8.09
C PRO A 46 3.36 -14.41 7.55
N SER A 47 3.67 -14.58 6.26
CA SER A 47 3.75 -15.83 5.50
C SER A 47 4.77 -16.86 6.00
N VAL A 48 5.33 -16.67 7.19
CA VAL A 48 6.12 -17.65 7.94
C VAL A 48 5.25 -18.80 8.49
N ASN A 49 3.91 -18.66 8.53
CA ASN A 49 3.01 -19.69 9.06
C ASN A 49 2.16 -20.39 7.98
N PHE A 50 2.27 -21.71 7.90
CA PHE A 50 1.53 -22.59 6.98
C PHE A 50 -0.02 -22.51 7.10
N ASN A 51 -0.55 -21.92 8.17
CA ASN A 51 -1.99 -21.72 8.41
C ASN A 51 -2.42 -20.24 8.35
N PHE A 52 -1.71 -19.40 7.59
CA PHE A 52 -2.02 -17.97 7.54
C PHE A 52 -3.36 -17.67 6.84
N ASN A 53 -4.32 -17.14 7.60
CA ASN A 53 -5.58 -16.64 7.07
C ASN A 53 -5.46 -15.16 6.71
N CYS A 54 -5.28 -14.87 5.41
CA CYS A 54 -5.19 -13.51 4.88
C CYS A 54 -6.41 -12.64 5.24
N VAL A 55 -7.62 -13.22 5.23
CA VAL A 55 -8.86 -12.48 5.51
C VAL A 55 -8.86 -12.01 6.96
N SER A 56 -8.58 -12.91 7.90
CA SER A 56 -8.51 -12.57 9.32
C SER A 56 -7.43 -11.52 9.62
N TYR A 57 -6.29 -11.58 8.92
CA TYR A 57 -5.22 -10.61 9.11
C TYR A 57 -5.60 -9.19 8.65
N VAL A 58 -6.16 -9.05 7.43
CA VAL A 58 -6.57 -7.75 6.88
C VAL A 58 -7.68 -7.11 7.72
N LEU A 59 -8.54 -7.93 8.34
CA LEU A 59 -9.62 -7.47 9.21
C LEU A 59 -9.19 -7.24 10.67
N SER A 60 -7.96 -7.61 11.04
CA SER A 60 -7.46 -7.48 12.41
C SER A 60 -6.93 -6.07 12.71
N ASN A 61 -6.98 -5.68 13.97
CA ASN A 61 -6.37 -4.44 14.43
C ASN A 61 -4.85 -4.56 14.54
N PHE A 62 -4.14 -3.47 14.27
CA PHE A 62 -2.71 -3.36 14.59
C PHE A 62 -2.49 -3.37 16.12
N ASN A 63 -1.48 -4.10 16.58
CA ASN A 63 -1.00 -4.01 17.96
C ASN A 63 -0.32 -2.65 18.22
N ASN A 64 -0.04 -2.34 19.49
CA ASN A 64 0.46 -1.00 19.87
C ASN A 64 1.79 -0.66 19.18
N ASP A 65 2.74 -1.60 19.09
CA ASP A 65 4.03 -1.38 18.44
C ASP A 65 3.88 -1.03 16.95
N LYS A 66 2.90 -1.63 16.26
CA LYS A 66 2.61 -1.33 14.85
C LYS A 66 1.85 -0.02 14.68
N LYS A 67 1.11 0.47 15.68
CA LYS A 67 0.28 1.69 15.54
C LYS A 67 1.13 2.92 15.30
N ASP A 68 2.27 3.08 15.98
CA ASP A 68 3.16 4.22 15.78
C ASP A 68 3.75 4.21 14.37
N LYS A 69 4.21 3.04 13.93
CA LYS A 69 4.69 2.85 12.56
C LYS A 69 3.61 3.17 11.52
N ILE A 70 2.37 2.75 11.74
CA ILE A 70 1.25 3.10 10.85
C ILE A 70 1.00 4.61 10.81
N ARG A 71 1.10 5.32 11.93
CA ARG A 71 0.96 6.79 11.95
C ARG A 71 2.03 7.45 11.09
N GLU A 72 3.27 6.99 11.14
CA GLU A 72 4.35 7.49 10.30
C GLU A 72 4.14 7.19 8.82
N VAL A 73 3.69 5.97 8.51
CA VAL A 73 3.34 5.57 7.14
C VAL A 73 2.21 6.43 6.58
N ILE A 74 1.21 6.77 7.40
CA ILE A 74 0.13 7.67 6.98
C ILE A 74 0.69 9.06 6.66
N LYS A 75 1.56 9.62 7.51
CA LYS A 75 2.22 10.91 7.23
C LYS A 75 3.00 10.87 5.91
N LEU A 76 3.83 9.84 5.71
CA LEU A 76 4.60 9.65 4.48
C LEU A 76 3.68 9.50 3.26
N SER A 77 2.55 8.81 3.41
CA SER A 77 1.54 8.62 2.37
C SER A 77 0.91 9.95 1.95
N THR A 78 0.59 10.82 2.91
CA THR A 78 0.06 12.16 2.64
C THR A 78 1.07 13.02 1.89
N GLU A 79 2.34 13.01 2.30
CA GLU A 79 3.41 13.71 1.58
C GLU A 79 3.61 13.16 0.16
N ALA A 80 3.50 11.85 -0.02
CA ALA A 80 3.60 11.22 -1.32
C ALA A 80 2.48 11.65 -2.26
N ILE A 81 1.24 11.69 -1.77
CA ILE A 81 0.07 12.16 -2.53
C ILE A 81 0.23 13.63 -2.91
N LYS A 82 0.72 14.47 -2.00
CA LYS A 82 0.97 15.89 -2.28
C LYS A 82 1.94 16.06 -3.45
N ILE A 83 3.05 15.33 -3.46
CA ILE A 83 4.01 15.36 -4.58
C ILE A 83 3.40 14.80 -5.87
N VAL A 84 2.54 13.78 -5.81
CA VAL A 84 1.82 13.31 -7.01
C VAL A 84 1.00 14.44 -7.64
N ILE A 85 0.31 15.23 -6.83
CA ILE A 85 -0.56 16.33 -7.28
C ILE A 85 0.26 17.51 -7.80
N GLU A 86 1.32 17.91 -7.08
CA GLU A 86 2.10 19.11 -7.39
C GLU A 86 3.13 18.88 -8.51
N ASP A 87 3.76 17.71 -8.51
CA ASP A 87 4.96 17.41 -9.31
C ASP A 87 4.77 16.23 -10.28
N GLY A 88 3.63 15.54 -10.21
CA GLY A 88 3.32 14.37 -11.03
C GLY A 88 3.86 13.04 -10.49
N PHE A 89 3.33 11.96 -11.07
CA PHE A 89 3.62 10.59 -10.65
C PHE A 89 5.11 10.22 -10.71
N GLU A 90 5.84 10.68 -11.71
CA GLU A 90 7.21 10.20 -11.98
C GLU A 90 8.18 10.70 -10.90
N LYS A 91 8.03 11.96 -10.48
CA LYS A 91 8.81 12.54 -9.38
C LYS A 91 8.43 11.89 -8.05
N ALA A 92 7.14 11.68 -7.79
CA ALA A 92 6.67 11.02 -6.58
C ALA A 92 7.17 9.56 -6.49
N MET A 93 7.02 8.78 -7.57
CA MET A 93 7.44 7.38 -7.63
C MET A 93 8.95 7.23 -7.40
N ARG A 94 9.77 8.09 -8.02
CA ARG A 94 11.22 8.08 -7.80
C ARG A 94 11.59 8.36 -6.34
N LYS A 95 10.86 9.26 -5.67
CA LYS A 95 11.14 9.67 -4.29
C LYS A 95 10.66 8.65 -3.25
N TYR A 96 9.50 8.01 -3.46
CA TYR A 96 8.84 7.23 -2.41
C TYR A 96 8.84 5.71 -2.65
N ASN A 97 8.91 5.21 -3.89
CA ASN A 97 8.85 3.76 -4.14
C ASN A 97 10.08 2.97 -3.66
N ARG A 98 11.12 3.67 -3.20
CA ARG A 98 12.36 3.08 -2.68
C ARG A 98 12.51 3.26 -1.16
N LYS A 99 11.56 3.93 -0.49
CA LYS A 99 11.64 4.18 0.96
C LYS A 99 11.00 3.04 1.74
N LEU A 100 11.76 2.52 2.70
CA LEU A 100 11.26 1.71 3.81
C LEU A 100 11.42 2.55 5.08
N ILE A 101 10.36 2.67 5.87
CA ILE A 101 10.51 3.22 7.23
C ILE A 101 11.11 2.10 8.08
N GLU A 102 12.39 2.24 8.41
CA GLU A 102 13.13 1.37 9.33
C GLU A 102 12.69 1.63 10.80
N PRO A 103 12.82 0.63 11.69
CA PRO A 103 12.49 0.78 13.11
C PRO A 103 13.37 1.79 13.86
#